data_AF-A0A1Y2LFG6-F1
#
_entry.id   AF-A0A1Y2LFG6-F1
#
_cell.length_a   1.000
_cell.length_b   1.000
_cell.length_c   1.000
_cell.angle_alpha   90.00
_cell.angle_beta   90.00
_cell.angle_gamma   90.00
#
_symmetry.space_group_name_H-M   'P 1'
#
loop_
_entity.id
_entity.type
_entity.pdbx_description
1 polymer ?
#
loop_
_entity_poly.entity_id
_entity_poly.type
_entity_poly.pdbx_seq_one_letter_code
_entity_poly.pdbx_strand_id
1 'polypeptide(L)'
;MDIAFANPSETGFDFATDGIDLVVGDGLITMLIHALFRDARAPEDTIETGVDPRGHWASSLSNNAPEGSLLWLMQREKITPNMPYRVTETLEQACQFMIDDTQGDARNVTTVRAIAQKSSHRGRIEAQLNLHLSGTSAPRRFSLIYDTNTGRYKLEEIA
;
A
#
# COMPACT_ATOMS: atom_id res chain seq x y z
N MET A 1 -6.54 8.83 -30.61
CA MET A 1 -5.75 7.59 -30.74
C MET A 1 -6.74 6.49 -30.49
N ASP A 2 -7.00 5.65 -31.48
CA ASP A 2 -8.02 4.61 -31.37
C ASP A 2 -7.33 3.31 -30.95
N ILE A 3 -7.69 2.81 -29.76
CA ILE A 3 -7.16 1.55 -29.25
C ILE A 3 -8.25 0.49 -29.47
N ALA A 4 -7.96 -0.50 -30.31
CA ALA A 4 -8.81 -1.66 -30.51
C ALA A 4 -8.28 -2.84 -29.69
N PHE A 5 -9.12 -3.43 -28.85
CA PHE A 5 -8.82 -4.66 -28.12
C PHE A 5 -9.37 -5.87 -28.89
N ALA A 6 -8.56 -6.91 -29.05
CA ALA A 6 -8.98 -8.19 -29.61
C ALA A 6 -8.61 -9.30 -28.62
N ASN A 7 -9.60 -10.15 -28.26
CA ASN A 7 -9.38 -11.36 -27.47
C ASN A 7 -9.65 -12.62 -28.32
N PRO A 8 -8.79 -12.89 -29.32
CA PRO A 8 -9.04 -13.95 -30.30
C PRO A 8 -9.01 -15.36 -29.71
N SER A 9 -8.43 -15.54 -28.53
CA SER A 9 -8.40 -16.84 -27.83
C SER A 9 -9.52 -17.01 -26.81
N GLU A 10 -10.34 -15.97 -26.58
CA GLU A 10 -11.40 -15.94 -25.54
C GLU A 10 -10.91 -16.32 -24.12
N THR A 11 -9.61 -16.26 -23.88
CA THR A 11 -9.01 -16.62 -22.61
C THR A 11 -8.65 -15.36 -21.82
N GLY A 12 -9.50 -15.05 -20.83
CA GLY A 12 -9.15 -14.26 -19.65
C GLY A 12 -8.66 -12.84 -19.90
N PHE A 13 -9.58 -11.92 -20.21
CA PHE A 13 -9.40 -10.49 -19.98
C PHE A 13 -10.76 -9.84 -19.72
N ASP A 14 -10.81 -8.91 -18.76
CA ASP A 14 -12.02 -8.19 -18.35
C ASP A 14 -11.69 -6.69 -18.26
N PHE A 15 -12.63 -5.85 -18.67
CA PHE A 15 -12.55 -4.40 -18.59
C PHE A 15 -13.96 -3.85 -18.38
N ALA A 16 -14.08 -2.82 -17.55
CA ALA A 16 -15.34 -2.15 -17.32
C ALA A 16 -15.48 -0.95 -18.26
N THR A 17 -16.66 -0.77 -18.84
CA THR A 17 -16.99 0.36 -19.71
C THR A 17 -18.15 1.18 -19.15
N ASP A 18 -18.08 2.50 -19.27
CA ASP A 18 -19.21 3.40 -19.07
C ASP A 18 -19.58 4.01 -20.44
N GLY A 19 -20.58 3.41 -21.09
CA GLY A 19 -20.97 3.75 -22.46
C GLY A 19 -19.86 3.45 -23.48
N ILE A 20 -19.27 4.50 -24.06
CA ILE A 20 -18.18 4.42 -25.04
C ILE A 20 -16.78 4.59 -24.41
N ASP A 21 -16.72 4.79 -23.09
CA ASP A 21 -15.48 5.03 -22.36
C ASP A 21 -15.11 3.83 -21.45
N LEU A 22 -13.85 3.76 -21.05
CA LEU A 22 -13.39 2.82 -20.02
C LEU A 22 -13.67 3.40 -18.64
N VAL A 23 -14.14 2.55 -17.72
CA VAL A 23 -14.24 2.94 -16.32
C VAL A 23 -12.82 3.11 -15.79
N VAL A 24 -12.47 4.35 -15.45
CA VAL A 24 -11.20 4.66 -14.81
C VAL A 24 -11.24 4.21 -13.35
N GLY A 25 -10.22 3.46 -12.94
CA GLY A 25 -10.08 3.02 -11.55
C GLY A 25 -9.80 4.19 -10.60
N ASP A 26 -10.05 3.96 -9.32
CA ASP A 26 -9.69 4.93 -8.28
C ASP A 26 -8.17 4.96 -8.10
N GLY A 27 -7.53 5.94 -8.74
CA GLY A 27 -6.08 6.12 -8.69
C GLY A 27 -5.52 6.25 -7.28
N LEU A 28 -6.30 6.77 -6.32
CA LEU A 28 -5.88 6.84 -4.92
C LEU A 28 -5.76 5.44 -4.30
N ILE A 29 -6.77 4.58 -4.53
CA ILE A 29 -6.75 3.20 -4.04
C ILE A 29 -5.60 2.45 -4.70
N THR A 30 -5.38 2.63 -6.00
CA THR A 30 -4.25 2.01 -6.71
C THR A 30 -2.91 2.44 -6.10
N MET A 31 -2.70 3.73 -5.86
CA MET A 31 -1.50 4.24 -5.19
C MET A 31 -1.34 3.69 -3.76
N LEU A 32 -2.43 3.60 -3.00
CA LEU A 32 -2.40 3.03 -1.64
C LEU A 32 -2.02 1.55 -1.66
N ILE A 33 -2.62 0.75 -2.55
CA ILE A 33 -2.25 -0.66 -2.73
C ILE A 33 -0.78 -0.78 -3.10
N HIS A 34 -0.30 0.08 -3.99
CA HIS A 34 1.09 0.14 -4.39
C HIS A 34 2.03 0.48 -3.22
N ALA A 35 1.64 1.43 -2.37
CA ALA A 35 2.37 1.79 -1.15
C ALA A 35 2.50 0.61 -0.19
N LEU A 36 1.39 -0.05 0.10
CA LEU A 36 1.31 -0.99 1.22
C LEU A 36 1.80 -2.39 0.86
N PHE A 37 1.53 -2.85 -0.36
CA PHE A 37 1.72 -4.26 -0.75
C PHE A 37 2.92 -4.51 -1.65
N ARG A 38 3.64 -3.47 -2.05
CA ARG A 38 4.98 -3.61 -2.60
C ARG A 38 5.97 -3.76 -1.45
N ASP A 39 6.90 -4.70 -1.56
CA ASP A 39 7.98 -4.81 -0.59
C ASP A 39 9.01 -3.72 -0.86
N ALA A 40 9.22 -2.84 0.13
CA ALA A 40 10.37 -1.96 0.14
C ALA A 40 11.65 -2.76 0.40
N ARG A 41 12.77 -2.26 -0.13
CA ARG A 41 14.09 -2.84 0.14
C ARG A 41 14.48 -2.61 1.59
N ALA A 42 14.94 -3.65 2.27
CA ALA A 42 15.47 -3.56 3.62
C ALA A 42 16.68 -2.60 3.68
N PRO A 43 16.76 -1.70 4.67
CA PRO A 43 17.96 -0.92 4.93
C PRO A 43 19.15 -1.83 5.26
N GLU A 44 20.37 -1.33 5.08
CA GLU A 44 21.59 -2.05 5.42
C GLU A 44 21.58 -2.46 6.91
N ASP A 45 22.16 -3.64 7.21
CA ASP A 45 22.22 -4.23 8.55
C ASP A 45 20.87 -4.55 9.24
N THR A 46 19.73 -4.42 8.55
CA THR A 46 18.42 -4.78 9.12
C THR A 46 18.03 -6.25 8.93
N ILE A 47 18.78 -6.98 8.09
CA ILE A 47 18.59 -8.40 7.80
C ILE A 47 19.92 -9.16 7.86
N GLU A 48 19.85 -10.48 8.06
CA GLU A 48 21.04 -11.34 8.10
C GLU A 48 21.78 -11.37 6.76
N THR A 49 23.10 -11.49 6.81
CA THR A 49 23.95 -11.60 5.62
C THR A 49 23.54 -12.81 4.78
N GLY A 50 23.28 -12.58 3.48
CA GLY A 50 22.85 -13.62 2.54
C GLY A 50 21.33 -13.78 2.40
N VAL A 51 20.53 -13.02 3.16
CA VAL A 51 19.08 -12.91 2.96
C VAL A 51 18.77 -11.87 1.88
N ASP A 52 17.76 -12.16 1.05
CA ASP A 52 17.27 -11.22 0.04
C ASP A 52 16.68 -9.96 0.71
N PRO A 53 17.21 -8.75 0.43
CA PRO A 53 16.67 -7.50 0.95
C PRO A 53 15.34 -7.09 0.33
N ARG A 54 14.79 -7.90 -0.59
CA ARG A 54 13.60 -7.60 -1.38
C ARG A 54 13.75 -6.27 -2.12
N GLY A 55 12.63 -5.62 -2.40
CA GLY A 55 12.56 -4.39 -3.17
C GLY A 55 11.88 -4.59 -4.52
N HIS A 56 11.64 -3.49 -5.20
CA HIS A 56 11.03 -3.47 -6.52
C HIS A 56 12.04 -2.97 -7.55
N TRP A 57 12.03 -3.52 -8.77
CA TRP A 57 13.03 -3.17 -9.78
C TRP A 57 13.05 -1.66 -10.08
N ALA A 58 11.91 -0.96 -10.09
CA ALA A 58 11.88 0.48 -10.34
C ALA A 58 12.55 1.31 -9.23
N SER A 59 12.60 0.81 -7.98
CA SER A 59 13.29 1.50 -6.88
C SER A 59 14.82 1.45 -7.03
N SER A 60 15.34 0.64 -7.95
CA SER A 60 16.78 0.68 -8.32
C SER A 60 17.12 1.83 -9.26
N LEU A 61 16.12 2.47 -9.87
CA LEU A 61 16.30 3.55 -10.84
C LEU A 61 16.40 4.93 -10.19
N SER A 62 16.08 5.06 -8.89
CA SER A 62 16.23 6.31 -8.16
C SER A 62 16.60 6.05 -6.70
N ASN A 63 17.53 6.84 -6.16
CA ASN A 63 17.88 6.80 -4.73
C ASN A 63 16.78 7.40 -3.83
N ASN A 64 15.75 8.02 -4.42
CA ASN A 64 14.69 8.75 -3.72
C ASN A 64 13.35 7.99 -3.68
N ALA A 65 13.32 6.73 -4.12
CA ALA A 65 12.09 5.94 -4.14
C ALA A 65 12.09 4.87 -3.04
N PRO A 66 11.75 5.19 -1.77
CA PRO A 66 11.27 4.18 -0.85
C PRO A 66 9.84 3.80 -1.28
N GLU A 67 9.72 3.12 -2.42
CA GLU A 67 8.45 2.60 -2.87
C GLU A 67 8.18 1.26 -2.20
N GLY A 68 7.07 1.20 -1.45
CA GLY A 68 6.62 0.00 -0.77
C GLY A 68 6.76 0.07 0.74
N SER A 69 6.34 -1.00 1.40
CA SER A 69 6.37 -1.11 2.85
C SER A 69 7.41 -2.12 3.34
N LEU A 70 7.92 -1.86 4.54
CA LEU A 70 8.77 -2.81 5.29
C LEU A 70 7.93 -3.76 6.16
N LEU A 71 6.63 -3.90 5.91
CA LEU A 71 5.74 -4.78 6.69
C LEU A 71 6.23 -6.23 6.70
N TRP A 72 6.92 -6.64 5.63
CA TRP A 72 7.50 -7.97 5.52
C TRP A 72 8.62 -8.25 6.53
N LEU A 73 9.34 -7.23 7.01
CA LEU A 73 10.34 -7.41 8.08
C LEU A 73 9.69 -7.81 9.40
N MET A 74 8.42 -7.44 9.58
CA MET A 74 7.64 -7.78 10.78
C MET A 74 6.97 -9.16 10.66
N GLN A 75 7.18 -9.86 9.54
CA GLN A 75 6.62 -11.18 9.34
C GLN A 75 7.24 -12.18 10.32
N ARG A 76 6.39 -12.92 11.04
CA ARG A 76 6.75 -13.91 12.08
C ARG A 76 7.41 -13.33 13.35
N GLU A 77 7.48 -12.01 13.50
CA GLU A 77 7.84 -11.41 14.78
C GLU A 77 6.74 -11.65 15.84
N LYS A 78 7.13 -11.72 17.12
CA LYS A 78 6.15 -11.71 18.22
C LYS A 78 5.52 -10.33 18.30
N ILE A 79 4.20 -10.27 18.48
CA ILE A 79 3.50 -9.00 18.74
C ILE A 79 3.89 -8.50 20.14
N THR A 80 4.87 -7.59 20.17
CA THR A 80 5.31 -6.88 21.38
C THR A 80 4.48 -5.61 21.58
N PRO A 81 4.52 -4.98 22.78
CA PRO A 81 3.86 -3.70 23.00
C PRO A 81 4.30 -2.59 22.04
N ASN A 82 5.54 -2.65 21.52
CA ASN A 82 6.08 -1.65 20.58
C ASN A 82 5.75 -1.93 19.11
N MET A 83 5.26 -3.13 18.79
CA MET A 83 5.01 -3.52 17.40
C MET A 83 3.98 -2.62 16.68
N PRO A 84 2.85 -2.24 17.29
CA PRO A 84 1.89 -1.33 16.65
C PRO A 84 2.49 0.04 16.29
N TYR A 85 3.41 0.55 17.12
CA TYR A 85 4.10 1.81 16.81
C TYR A 85 4.97 1.68 15.56
N ARG A 86 5.76 0.60 15.46
CA ARG A 86 6.57 0.31 14.26
C ARG A 86 5.70 0.12 13.01
N VAL A 87 4.57 -0.56 13.11
CA VAL A 87 3.61 -0.71 11.99
C VAL A 87 3.10 0.65 11.55
N THR A 88 2.74 1.52 12.49
CA THR A 88 2.27 2.88 12.21
C THR A 88 3.30 3.65 11.40
N GLU A 89 4.55 3.71 11.88
CA GLU A 89 5.64 4.39 11.17
C GLU A 89 5.89 3.79 9.78
N THR A 90 5.88 2.45 9.67
CA THR A 90 6.11 1.76 8.40
C THR A 90 5.02 2.06 7.37
N LEU A 91 3.76 2.13 7.80
CA LEU A 91 2.63 2.46 6.92
C LEU A 91 2.70 3.92 6.44
N GLU A 92 3.03 4.86 7.32
CA GLU A 92 3.18 6.27 6.96
C GLU A 92 4.36 6.50 6.02
N GLN A 93 5.52 5.90 6.32
CA GLN A 93 6.70 5.97 5.46
C GLN A 93 6.43 5.39 4.07
N ALA A 94 5.75 4.24 3.99
CA ALA A 94 5.38 3.62 2.72
C ALA A 94 4.46 4.50 1.87
N CYS A 95 3.62 5.32 2.50
CA CYS A 95 2.70 6.23 1.81
C CYS A 95 3.33 7.60 1.51
N GLN A 96 4.57 7.86 1.91
CA GLN A 96 5.19 9.18 1.73
C GLN A 96 5.32 9.56 0.25
N PHE A 97 5.61 8.60 -0.64
CA PHE A 97 5.65 8.87 -2.08
C PHE A 97 4.29 9.35 -2.62
N MET A 98 3.17 8.98 -1.98
CA MET A 98 1.86 9.47 -2.40
C MET A 98 1.70 10.97 -2.17
N ILE A 99 2.50 11.57 -1.28
CA ILE A 99 2.55 13.00 -1.02
C ILE A 99 3.55 13.67 -1.95
N ASP A 100 4.71 13.03 -2.16
CA ASP A 100 5.84 13.60 -2.90
C ASP A 100 5.63 13.52 -4.43
N ASP A 101 4.94 12.48 -4.91
CA ASP A 101 4.79 12.14 -6.33
C ASP A 101 3.31 12.04 -6.74
N THR A 102 2.44 12.92 -6.22
CA THR A 102 1.09 13.08 -6.77
C THR A 102 1.14 13.64 -8.19
N GLN A 103 1.37 12.76 -9.16
CA GLN A 103 1.28 13.03 -10.59
C GLN A 103 0.17 12.14 -11.17
N GLY A 104 -0.99 12.74 -11.46
CA GLY A 104 -2.15 12.06 -12.05
C GLY A 104 -3.50 12.58 -11.53
N ASP A 105 -4.60 11.92 -11.94
CA ASP A 105 -5.97 12.26 -11.52
C ASP A 105 -6.27 11.99 -10.03
N ALA A 106 -5.32 11.39 -9.31
CA ALA A 106 -5.38 11.28 -7.87
C ALA A 106 -5.28 12.68 -7.25
N ARG A 107 -6.35 13.12 -6.56
CA ARG A 107 -6.31 14.36 -5.76
C ARG A 107 -5.05 14.38 -4.90
N ASN A 108 -4.36 15.51 -4.84
CA ASN A 108 -3.12 15.65 -4.07
C ASN A 108 -3.32 15.19 -2.62
N VAL A 109 -2.66 14.08 -2.27
CA VAL A 109 -2.60 13.58 -0.91
C VAL A 109 -1.72 14.53 -0.13
N THR A 110 -2.26 15.16 0.91
CA THR A 110 -1.52 16.15 1.70
C THR A 110 -0.93 15.52 2.96
N THR A 111 -1.61 14.52 3.52
CA THR A 111 -1.15 13.83 4.72
C THR A 111 -1.72 12.43 4.74
N VAL A 112 -0.90 11.46 5.16
CA VAL A 112 -1.35 10.13 5.54
C VAL A 112 -1.06 9.95 7.02
N ARG A 113 -2.08 9.55 7.79
CA ARG A 113 -1.93 9.20 9.22
C ARG A 113 -2.37 7.78 9.45
N ALA A 114 -1.48 6.96 9.99
CA ALA A 114 -1.79 5.61 10.41
C ALA A 114 -2.00 5.53 11.93
N ILE A 115 -2.85 4.61 12.37
CA ILE A 115 -2.99 4.24 13.77
C ILE A 115 -3.09 2.73 13.81
N ALA A 116 -2.05 2.06 14.29
CA ALA A 116 -2.08 0.61 14.47
C ALA A 116 -2.28 0.23 15.94
N GLN A 117 -2.96 -0.89 16.15
CA GLN A 117 -3.23 -1.47 17.45
C GLN A 117 -3.17 -2.99 17.37
N LYS A 118 -2.91 -3.61 18.52
CA LYS A 118 -3.07 -5.05 18.66
C LYS A 118 -4.55 -5.41 18.54
N SER A 119 -4.88 -6.36 17.68
CA SER A 119 -6.24 -6.89 17.56
C SER A 119 -6.64 -7.67 18.82
N SER A 120 -7.94 -7.73 19.08
CA SER A 120 -8.53 -8.70 20.02
C SER A 120 -8.26 -10.15 19.59
N HIS A 121 -8.08 -10.39 18.28
CA HIS A 121 -7.72 -11.68 17.72
C HIS A 121 -6.21 -11.91 17.83
N ARG A 122 -5.83 -13.02 18.45
CA ARG A 122 -4.41 -13.37 18.66
C ARG A 122 -3.68 -13.50 17.32
N GLY A 123 -2.53 -12.83 17.21
CA GLY A 123 -1.70 -12.87 16.00
C GLY A 123 -2.18 -11.93 14.90
N ARG A 124 -2.93 -10.87 15.25
CA ARG A 124 -3.32 -9.82 14.30
C ARG A 124 -2.95 -8.44 14.79
N ILE A 125 -2.59 -7.59 13.83
CA ILE A 125 -2.53 -6.14 13.99
C ILE A 125 -3.61 -5.53 13.10
N GLU A 126 -4.33 -4.59 13.67
CA GLU A 126 -5.29 -3.75 12.95
C GLU A 126 -4.68 -2.36 12.84
N ALA A 127 -4.78 -1.77 11.66
CA ALA A 127 -4.38 -0.39 11.42
C ALA A 127 -5.50 0.36 10.71
N GLN A 128 -5.65 1.63 11.04
CA GLN A 128 -6.48 2.56 10.29
C GLN A 128 -5.58 3.58 9.61
N LEU A 129 -5.74 3.77 8.30
CA LEU A 129 -5.09 4.84 7.55
C LEU A 129 -6.12 5.93 7.23
N ASN A 130 -5.76 7.18 7.51
CA ASN A 130 -6.55 8.36 7.19
C ASN A 130 -5.76 9.18 6.15
N LEU A 131 -6.29 9.22 4.94
CA LEU A 131 -5.69 9.94 3.81
C LEU A 131 -6.42 11.28 3.66
N HIS A 132 -5.68 12.36 3.89
CA HIS A 132 -6.16 13.72 3.72
C HIS A 132 -5.87 14.17 2.29
N LEU A 133 -6.90 14.68 1.62
CA LEU A 133 -6.84 15.13 0.22
C LEU A 133 -7.01 16.65 0.16
N SER A 134 -6.27 17.30 -0.72
CA SER A 134 -6.43 18.74 -0.97
C SER A 134 -7.88 19.06 -1.36
N GLY A 135 -8.44 20.13 -0.78
CA GLY A 135 -9.80 20.60 -1.09
C GLY A 135 -10.93 19.73 -0.51
N THR A 136 -10.62 18.74 0.33
CA THR A 136 -11.63 17.90 1.00
C THR A 136 -11.47 18.01 2.52
N SER A 137 -12.57 18.25 3.24
CA SER A 137 -12.51 18.38 4.71
C SER A 137 -12.46 17.04 5.44
N ALA A 138 -13.05 15.99 4.87
CA ALA A 138 -13.08 14.65 5.46
C ALA A 138 -11.96 13.79 4.85
N PRO A 139 -11.16 13.09 5.67
CA PRO A 139 -10.20 12.12 5.15
C PRO A 139 -10.91 10.89 4.59
N ARG A 140 -10.32 10.25 3.60
CA ARG A 140 -10.69 8.88 3.22
C ARG A 140 -10.04 7.92 4.20
N ARG A 141 -10.79 6.94 4.67
CA ARG A 141 -10.38 6.08 5.77
C ARG A 141 -10.29 4.64 5.29
N PHE A 142 -9.23 3.95 5.65
CA PHE A 142 -9.00 2.57 5.27
C PHE A 142 -8.63 1.74 6.50
N SER A 143 -9.20 0.55 6.61
CA SER A 143 -8.79 -0.48 7.55
C SER A 143 -7.82 -1.43 6.89
N LEU A 144 -6.67 -1.64 7.52
CA LEU A 144 -5.71 -2.68 7.17
C LEU A 144 -5.64 -3.69 8.31
N ILE A 145 -5.90 -4.96 8.03
CA ILE A 145 -5.70 -6.05 8.97
C ILE A 145 -4.55 -6.90 8.46
N TYR A 146 -3.55 -7.10 9.32
CA TYR A 146 -2.45 -8.03 9.06
C TYR A 146 -2.54 -9.22 10.02
N ASP A 147 -2.61 -10.43 9.46
CA ASP A 147 -2.60 -11.68 10.20
C ASP A 147 -1.20 -12.31 10.16
N THR A 148 -0.48 -12.25 11.29
CA THR A 148 0.90 -12.72 11.41
C THR A 148 1.02 -14.24 11.30
N ASN A 149 -0.08 -14.98 11.54
CA ASN A 149 -0.08 -16.44 11.47
C ASN A 149 -0.19 -16.92 10.02
N THR A 150 -0.99 -16.23 9.20
CA THR A 150 -1.24 -16.59 7.80
C THR A 150 -0.40 -15.78 6.81
N GLY A 151 0.18 -14.66 7.23
CA GLY A 151 0.88 -13.71 6.36
C GLY A 151 -0.05 -12.98 5.40
N ARG A 152 -1.36 -12.91 5.69
CA ARG A 152 -2.36 -12.28 4.83
C ARG A 152 -2.70 -10.88 5.29
N TYR A 153 -3.01 -10.03 4.32
CA TYR A 153 -3.52 -8.68 4.53
C TYR A 153 -4.98 -8.57 4.07
N LYS A 154 -5.73 -7.71 4.73
CA LYS A 154 -7.06 -7.27 4.30
C LYS A 154 -7.09 -5.75 4.32
N LEU A 155 -7.36 -5.13 3.17
CA LEU A 155 -7.53 -3.68 3.04
C LEU A 155 -9.00 -3.40 2.67
N GLU A 156 -9.66 -2.53 3.42
CA GLU A 156 -11.04 -2.11 3.16
C GLU A 156 -11.17 -0.60 3.37
N GLU A 157 -11.87 0.09 2.46
CA GLU A 157 -12.28 1.47 2.72
C GLU A 157 -13.44 1.47 3.73
N ILE A 158 -13.39 2.39 4.70
CA ILE A 158 -14.39 2.54 5.76
C ILE A 158 -15.01 3.94 5.70
N ALA A 159 -16.32 4.01 5.93
CA ALA A 159 -17.11 5.24 5.82
C ALA A 159 -16.81 6.26 6.93
#